data_AF-A0A4U8UE65-F1
#
_entry.id   AF-A0A4U8UE65-F1
#
_cell.length_a   1.000
_cell.length_b   1.000
_cell.length_c   1.000
_cell.angle_alpha   90.00
_cell.angle_beta   90.00
_cell.angle_gamma   90.00
#
_symmetry.space_group_name_H-M   'P 1'
#
loop_
_entity.id
_entity.type
_entity.pdbx_description
1 polymer ?
#
loop_
_entity_poly.entity_id
_entity_poly.type
_entity_poly.pdbx_seq_one_letter_code
_entity_poly.pdbx_strand_id
1 'polypeptide(L)'
;MPKVLIYGFGWTGQNMLELCLKLGFECKVVDDGLNLAFTQNDVFIDRKELNIQTFDIYFICCVKKEVRDVMLQKLQCLNIAQEKIKCIQTYLYGSKIGSLFKEYFSNAEEVLQEWLQESQDMPELHYKLDKMQEVYLQQRVMKVQNLAEWRVEVDKLLPSQSIFSKIYLSTFVKSRIDHIAYPGFSVGVSMYKTEDKDFYFVKKIDFKALINRPKHIKLIACFGNSALRVEYLPYEESITAFLQKEVVDSYVVLNFGVTGYTIYEQLMLYNALCFELKPEIVLSFFLGTDFRTGLISCDVLVKKHKILYSPWWNEGDYKKNIQSEMPLFSEMGSNPEAVNNHIAFSDINAAMKMRLEQFRAIVGAGGGGVFLAFIQPLLPCKLEWSEEEKAMRHKEIEILNHAVAFNNVMIPKIPDIVKEFKQETQELDYIVDLNESIAESKESLFTNHWIHCNARGNAIVAEVILETLKRRGMLEGV
;
A
#
# COMPACT_ATOMS: atom_id res chain seq x y z
N MET A 1 34.35 21.34 -4.70
CA MET A 1 33.44 20.21 -4.93
C MET A 1 33.47 19.89 -6.40
N PRO A 2 33.97 18.72 -6.81
CA PRO A 2 34.12 18.41 -8.22
C PRO A 2 32.75 18.23 -8.90
N LYS A 3 32.67 18.65 -10.16
CA LYS A 3 31.43 18.69 -10.95
C LYS A 3 31.37 17.52 -11.92
N VAL A 4 30.25 16.80 -11.89
CA VAL A 4 30.00 15.61 -12.71
C VAL A 4 28.81 15.88 -13.62
N LEU A 5 28.95 15.56 -14.90
CA LEU A 5 27.81 15.40 -15.80
C LEU A 5 27.45 13.92 -15.94
N ILE A 6 26.16 13.61 -15.84
CA ILE A 6 25.59 12.30 -16.16
C ILE A 6 24.74 12.44 -17.42
N TYR A 7 25.16 11.79 -18.50
CA TYR A 7 24.45 11.73 -19.77
C TYR A 7 23.72 10.39 -19.91
N GLY A 8 22.40 10.43 -19.85
CA GLY A 8 21.49 9.29 -19.85
C GLY A 8 20.94 9.03 -18.44
N PHE A 9 19.63 9.15 -18.27
CA PHE A 9 18.91 9.07 -17.00
C PHE A 9 17.93 7.88 -16.92
N GLY A 10 18.27 6.80 -17.62
CA GLY A 10 17.72 5.47 -17.32
C GLY A 10 18.21 4.95 -15.95
N TRP A 11 17.90 3.69 -15.63
CA TRP A 11 18.29 3.09 -14.34
C TRP A 11 19.79 3.22 -14.01
N THR A 12 20.67 3.05 -14.99
CA THR A 12 22.12 3.24 -14.80
C THR A 12 22.48 4.67 -14.40
N GLY A 13 21.86 5.67 -15.03
CA GLY A 13 22.08 7.08 -14.73
C GLY A 13 21.56 7.50 -13.36
N GLN A 14 20.39 6.99 -12.97
CA GLN A 14 19.82 7.22 -11.63
C GLN A 14 20.73 6.67 -10.53
N ASN A 15 21.24 5.46 -10.72
CA ASN A 15 22.15 4.86 -9.75
C ASN A 15 23.50 5.59 -9.71
N MET A 16 24.03 6.01 -10.86
CA MET A 16 25.26 6.79 -10.91
C MET A 16 25.11 8.17 -10.24
N LEU A 17 23.94 8.81 -10.40
CA LEU A 17 23.62 10.06 -9.71
C LEU A 17 23.64 9.85 -8.19
N GLU A 18 23.00 8.79 -7.69
CA GLU A 18 22.99 8.48 -6.26
C GLU A 18 24.41 8.23 -5.71
N LEU A 19 25.25 7.50 -6.45
CA LEU A 19 26.65 7.27 -6.07
C LEU A 19 27.42 8.59 -6.01
N CYS A 20 27.40 9.40 -7.06
CA CYS A 20 28.11 10.66 -7.12
C CYS A 20 27.69 11.62 -6.00
N LEU A 21 26.39 11.73 -5.72
CA LEU A 21 25.89 12.55 -4.62
C LEU A 21 26.40 12.05 -3.25
N LYS A 22 26.44 10.74 -3.03
CA LYS A 22 26.96 10.16 -1.77
C LYS A 22 28.47 10.36 -1.58
N LEU A 23 29.21 10.40 -2.68
CA LEU A 23 30.64 10.68 -2.69
C LEU A 23 30.94 12.18 -2.58
N GLY A 24 29.92 13.03 -2.64
CA GLY A 24 30.05 14.48 -2.46
C GLY A 24 30.36 15.24 -3.76
N PHE A 25 29.94 14.73 -4.92
CA PHE A 25 30.05 15.46 -6.19
C PHE A 25 28.88 16.42 -6.42
N GLU A 26 29.14 17.54 -7.09
CA GLU A 26 28.09 18.38 -7.67
C GLU A 26 27.65 17.74 -8.99
N CYS A 27 26.39 17.32 -9.09
CA CYS A 27 25.92 16.55 -10.23
C CYS A 27 24.96 17.35 -11.11
N LYS A 28 25.13 17.24 -12.42
CA LYS A 28 24.11 17.62 -13.41
C LYS A 28 23.77 16.44 -14.32
N VAL A 29 22.53 16.40 -14.80
CA VAL A 29 22.00 15.32 -15.63
C VAL A 29 21.47 15.87 -16.95
N VAL A 30 21.81 15.20 -18.05
CA VAL A 30 21.22 15.40 -19.38
C VAL A 30 20.67 14.07 -19.88
N ASP A 31 19.47 14.08 -20.44
CA ASP A 31 18.89 12.94 -21.16
C ASP A 31 18.16 13.44 -22.41
N ASP A 32 18.44 12.84 -23.57
CA ASP A 32 17.86 13.26 -24.86
C ASP A 32 16.34 13.00 -24.95
N GLY A 33 15.80 12.09 -24.12
CA GLY A 33 14.39 11.73 -24.08
C GLY A 33 13.58 12.44 -22.99
N LEU A 34 14.22 13.28 -22.16
CA LEU A 34 13.59 13.92 -21.02
C LEU A 34 13.15 15.34 -21.38
N ASN A 35 11.88 15.65 -21.12
CA ASN A 35 11.33 17.00 -21.32
C ASN A 35 11.42 17.80 -20.02
N LEU A 36 12.35 18.75 -19.98
CA LEU A 36 12.69 19.55 -18.81
C LEU A 36 11.56 20.45 -18.30
N ALA A 37 10.57 20.76 -19.15
CA ALA A 37 9.38 21.51 -18.73
C ALA A 37 8.57 20.77 -17.65
N PHE A 38 8.78 19.45 -17.50
CA PHE A 38 8.11 18.60 -16.52
C PHE A 38 8.99 18.23 -15.32
N THR A 39 10.23 18.73 -15.23
CA THR A 39 11.13 18.45 -14.11
C THR A 39 11.49 19.74 -13.38
N GLN A 40 10.96 19.93 -12.16
CA GLN A 40 11.31 21.06 -11.28
C GLN A 40 12.62 20.85 -10.50
N ASN A 41 13.48 19.94 -10.96
CA ASN A 41 14.71 19.59 -10.27
C ASN A 41 15.91 20.18 -11.04
N ASP A 42 16.64 21.03 -10.33
CA ASP A 42 17.79 21.81 -10.77
C ASP A 42 19.04 20.98 -11.08
N VAL A 43 19.03 19.68 -10.77
CA VAL A 43 20.04 18.71 -11.23
C VAL A 43 19.93 18.48 -12.74
N PHE A 44 18.75 18.60 -13.35
CA PHE A 44 18.57 18.40 -14.79
C PHE A 44 18.85 19.69 -15.57
N ILE A 45 19.58 19.59 -16.66
CA ILE A 45 19.93 20.72 -17.53
C ILE A 45 19.60 20.43 -18.99
N ASP A 46 19.38 21.48 -19.79
CA ASP A 46 19.20 21.31 -21.23
C ASP A 46 20.53 20.93 -21.89
N ARG A 47 20.46 20.09 -22.93
CA ARG A 47 21.64 19.72 -23.73
C ARG A 47 22.39 20.95 -24.27
N LYS A 48 21.69 22.05 -24.55
CA LYS A 48 22.28 23.32 -24.97
C LYS A 48 23.19 23.94 -23.91
N GLU A 49 22.95 23.66 -22.64
CA GLU A 49 23.74 24.15 -21.52
C GLU A 49 25.11 23.44 -21.39
N LEU A 50 25.30 22.31 -22.07
CA LEU A 50 26.58 21.59 -22.11
C LEU A 50 27.74 22.41 -22.71
N ASN A 51 27.42 23.40 -23.54
CA ASN A 51 28.41 24.33 -24.11
C ASN A 51 28.75 25.50 -23.18
N ILE A 52 27.96 25.69 -22.13
CA ILE A 52 28.03 26.86 -21.25
C ILE A 52 28.67 26.47 -19.91
N GLN A 53 28.48 25.23 -19.46
CA GLN A 53 29.01 24.71 -18.20
C GLN A 53 30.17 23.74 -18.43
N THR A 54 31.21 23.85 -17.59
CA THR A 54 32.34 22.93 -17.57
C THR A 54 32.19 21.91 -16.44
N PHE A 55 32.48 20.65 -16.74
CA PHE A 55 32.48 19.55 -15.77
C PHE A 55 33.87 18.92 -15.68
N ASP A 56 34.18 18.36 -14.52
CA ASP A 56 35.45 17.70 -14.26
C ASP A 56 35.48 16.30 -14.90
N ILE A 57 34.34 15.63 -14.95
CA ILE A 57 34.16 14.31 -15.57
C ILE A 57 32.73 14.15 -16.13
N TYR A 58 32.60 13.35 -17.18
CA TYR A 58 31.37 13.13 -17.93
C TYR A 58 31.09 11.63 -18.00
N PHE A 59 29.97 11.18 -17.41
CA PHE A 59 29.54 9.79 -17.44
C PHE A 59 28.45 9.58 -18.48
N ILE A 60 28.72 8.75 -19.49
CA ILE A 60 27.71 8.22 -20.40
C ILE A 60 27.11 6.97 -19.74
N CYS A 61 25.88 7.08 -19.27
CA CYS A 61 25.18 6.03 -18.54
C CYS A 61 24.17 5.33 -19.46
N CYS A 62 24.65 4.36 -20.22
CA CYS A 62 23.80 3.62 -21.16
C CYS A 62 24.30 2.19 -21.38
N VAL A 63 23.37 1.22 -21.25
CA VAL A 63 23.65 -0.21 -21.46
C VAL A 63 23.72 -0.57 -22.95
N LYS A 64 22.96 0.13 -23.80
CA LYS A 64 22.92 -0.14 -25.25
C LYS A 64 24.11 0.53 -25.93
N LYS A 65 25.01 -0.29 -26.49
CA LYS A 65 26.25 0.17 -27.13
C LYS A 65 26.00 1.20 -28.22
N GLU A 66 25.00 0.99 -29.06
CA GLU A 66 24.67 1.87 -30.19
C GLU A 66 24.25 3.27 -29.70
N VAL A 67 23.47 3.33 -28.63
CA VAL A 67 23.00 4.59 -28.04
C VAL A 67 24.14 5.31 -27.31
N ARG A 68 24.97 4.56 -26.59
CA ARG A 68 26.20 5.05 -25.95
C ARG A 68 27.14 5.68 -26.97
N ASP A 69 27.36 5.03 -28.12
CA ASP A 69 28.26 5.52 -29.16
C ASP A 69 27.76 6.82 -29.77
N VAL A 70 26.42 6.97 -29.93
CA VAL A 70 25.81 8.24 -30.34
C VAL A 70 26.04 9.34 -29.29
N MET A 71 25.83 9.05 -28.00
CA MET A 71 26.09 10.01 -26.91
C MET A 71 27.57 10.41 -26.83
N LEU A 72 28.47 9.45 -27.04
CA LEU A 72 29.91 9.68 -27.07
C LEU A 72 30.31 10.63 -28.21
N GLN A 73 29.83 10.37 -29.43
CA GLN A 73 30.05 11.26 -30.57
C GLN A 73 29.55 12.67 -30.28
N LYS A 74 28.38 12.80 -29.66
CA LYS A 74 27.81 14.10 -29.29
C LYS A 74 28.71 14.86 -28.32
N LEU A 75 29.28 14.21 -27.31
CA LEU A 75 30.22 14.85 -26.37
C LEU A 75 31.57 15.19 -27.03
N GLN A 76 32.07 14.32 -27.91
CA GLN A 76 33.31 14.56 -28.67
C GLN A 76 33.19 15.78 -29.60
N CYS A 77 32.03 16.00 -30.23
CA CYS A 77 31.76 17.19 -31.03
C CYS A 77 31.81 18.50 -30.23
N LEU A 78 31.75 18.45 -28.88
CA LEU A 78 31.90 19.62 -28.01
C LEU A 78 33.37 19.86 -27.61
N ASN A 79 34.33 19.15 -28.22
CA ASN A 79 35.76 19.20 -27.89
C ASN A 79 36.09 18.86 -26.43
N ILE A 80 35.27 18.02 -25.79
CA ILE A 80 35.55 17.52 -24.44
C ILE A 80 36.71 16.51 -24.54
N ALA A 81 37.70 16.67 -23.67
CA ALA A 81 38.88 15.81 -23.62
C ALA A 81 38.48 14.34 -23.32
N GLN A 82 39.05 13.40 -24.07
CA GLN A 82 38.61 12.00 -24.06
C GLN A 82 38.80 11.33 -22.70
N GLU A 83 39.86 11.71 -21.98
CA GLU A 83 40.16 11.24 -20.63
C GLU A 83 39.08 11.61 -19.60
N LYS A 84 38.26 12.62 -19.88
CA LYS A 84 37.15 13.04 -19.02
C LYS A 84 35.84 12.29 -19.31
N ILE A 85 35.75 11.55 -20.41
CA ILE A 85 34.51 10.88 -20.82
C ILE A 85 34.60 9.40 -20.46
N LYS A 86 33.72 8.96 -19.55
CA LYS A 86 33.65 7.58 -19.08
C LYS A 86 32.29 6.95 -19.38
N CYS A 87 32.28 5.66 -19.67
CA CYS A 87 31.12 4.90 -20.06
C CYS A 87 30.71 3.95 -18.93
N ILE A 88 29.48 4.08 -18.44
CA ILE A 88 28.91 3.23 -17.40
C ILE A 88 27.84 2.33 -18.01
N GLN A 89 28.09 1.02 -18.00
CA GLN A 89 27.28 0.03 -18.73
C GLN A 89 26.59 -0.98 -17.82
N THR A 90 26.63 -0.80 -16.49
CA THR A 90 26.01 -1.71 -15.51
C THR A 90 25.04 -0.99 -14.57
N TYR A 91 24.14 -1.76 -13.96
CA TYR A 91 23.08 -1.28 -13.06
C TYR A 91 23.42 -1.47 -11.58
N LEU A 92 24.63 -1.93 -11.25
CA LEU A 92 25.00 -2.38 -9.89
C LEU A 92 25.28 -1.26 -8.87
N TYR A 93 25.03 0.01 -9.21
CA TYR A 93 25.38 1.20 -8.41
C TYR A 93 24.31 1.63 -7.38
N GLY A 94 23.51 0.69 -6.87
CA GLY A 94 22.31 1.02 -6.09
C GLY A 94 22.55 1.40 -4.62
N SER A 95 21.54 2.04 -4.02
CA SER A 95 21.45 2.44 -2.60
C SER A 95 21.85 1.36 -1.57
N LYS A 96 21.67 0.07 -1.90
CA LYS A 96 21.83 -1.07 -0.98
C LYS A 96 23.27 -1.41 -0.60
N ILE A 97 24.26 -1.00 -1.40
CA ILE A 97 25.69 -1.09 -1.06
C ILE A 97 26.24 0.25 -0.56
N GLY A 98 25.36 1.24 -0.36
CA GLY A 98 25.72 2.62 -0.02
C GLY A 98 26.55 2.80 1.25
N SER A 99 26.39 1.90 2.24
CA SER A 99 27.22 1.91 3.45
C SER A 99 28.65 1.46 3.18
N LEU A 100 28.86 0.58 2.20
CA LEU A 100 30.18 0.06 1.82
C LEU A 100 30.96 1.07 0.97
N PHE A 101 30.30 2.03 0.31
CA PHE A 101 30.99 3.04 -0.49
C PHE A 101 32.01 3.85 0.32
N LYS A 102 31.68 4.19 1.57
CA LYS A 102 32.60 4.93 2.45
C LYS A 102 33.81 4.11 2.91
N GLU A 103 33.75 2.79 2.78
CA GLU A 103 34.86 1.89 3.14
C GLU A 103 35.89 1.77 2.00
N TYR A 104 35.49 2.05 0.76
CA TYR A 104 36.34 1.91 -0.44
C TYR A 104 36.65 3.25 -1.13
N PHE A 105 35.90 4.31 -0.84
CA PHE A 105 36.05 5.62 -1.45
C PHE A 105 36.23 6.69 -0.35
N SER A 106 37.38 7.38 -0.36
CA SER A 106 37.77 8.33 0.69
C SER A 106 37.03 9.67 0.60
N ASN A 107 37.15 10.36 -0.54
CA ASN A 107 36.59 11.70 -0.80
C ASN A 107 36.46 11.97 -2.30
N ALA A 108 35.65 12.96 -2.68
CA ALA A 108 35.32 13.28 -4.07
C ALA A 108 36.56 13.61 -4.92
N GLU A 109 37.52 14.36 -4.39
CA GLU A 109 38.73 14.75 -5.11
C GLU A 109 39.65 13.55 -5.43
N GLU A 110 39.91 12.67 -4.47
CA GLU A 110 40.70 11.45 -4.69
C GLU A 110 40.02 10.50 -5.68
N VAL A 111 38.71 10.31 -5.53
CA VAL A 111 37.93 9.46 -6.43
C VAL A 111 37.94 10.01 -7.86
N LEU A 112 37.82 11.33 -8.02
CA LEU A 112 37.91 11.96 -9.33
C LEU A 112 39.27 11.69 -9.99
N GLN A 113 40.38 11.84 -9.25
CA GLN A 113 41.71 11.58 -9.80
C GLN A 113 41.87 10.12 -10.23
N GLU A 114 41.37 9.19 -9.42
CA GLU A 114 41.36 7.76 -9.76
C GLU A 114 40.57 7.51 -11.06
N TRP A 115 39.33 8.02 -11.13
CA TRP A 115 38.47 7.82 -12.30
C TRP A 115 39.05 8.44 -13.57
N LEU A 116 39.66 9.63 -13.49
CA LEU A 116 40.28 10.26 -14.65
C LEU A 116 41.43 9.43 -15.24
N GLN A 117 42.17 8.69 -14.40
CA GLN A 117 43.26 7.80 -14.82
C GLN A 117 42.77 6.48 -15.42
N GLU A 118 41.53 6.08 -15.16
CA GLU A 118 40.96 4.86 -15.74
C GLU A 118 40.72 5.00 -17.25
N SER A 119 40.69 3.86 -17.95
CA SER A 119 40.20 3.82 -19.33
C SER A 119 38.72 4.24 -19.42
N GLN A 120 38.25 4.57 -20.62
CA GLN A 120 36.86 5.01 -20.84
C GLN A 120 35.81 4.02 -20.28
N ASP A 121 36.08 2.72 -20.27
CA ASP A 121 35.13 1.70 -19.79
C ASP A 121 35.26 1.37 -18.28
N MET A 122 36.13 2.07 -17.54
CA MET A 122 36.25 1.99 -16.08
C MET A 122 36.28 0.57 -15.44
N PRO A 123 37.17 -0.33 -15.88
CA PRO A 123 37.18 -1.72 -15.43
C PRO A 123 37.49 -1.88 -13.93
N GLU A 124 38.29 -0.99 -13.34
CA GLU A 124 38.67 -1.09 -11.92
C GLU A 124 37.51 -0.69 -11.01
N LEU A 125 36.77 0.36 -11.38
CA LEU A 125 35.54 0.72 -10.70
C LEU A 125 34.54 -0.45 -10.73
N HIS A 126 34.34 -1.08 -11.88
CA HIS A 126 33.45 -2.22 -12.01
C HIS A 126 33.87 -3.39 -11.11
N TYR A 127 35.16 -3.72 -11.08
CA TYR A 127 35.70 -4.78 -10.22
C TYR A 127 35.47 -4.49 -8.72
N LYS A 128 35.71 -3.26 -8.26
CA LYS A 128 35.47 -2.86 -6.86
C LYS A 128 34.01 -3.03 -6.46
N LEU A 129 33.08 -2.75 -7.36
CA LEU A 129 31.64 -2.85 -7.09
C LEU A 129 31.16 -4.30 -7.02
N ASP A 130 31.68 -5.17 -7.89
CA ASP A 130 31.38 -6.60 -7.84
C ASP A 130 31.83 -7.20 -6.50
N LYS A 131 32.99 -6.78 -5.99
CA LYS A 131 33.48 -7.16 -4.66
C LYS A 131 32.59 -6.68 -3.53
N MET A 132 32.12 -5.43 -3.58
CA MET A 132 31.15 -4.92 -2.59
C MET A 132 29.85 -5.72 -2.59
N GLN A 133 29.38 -6.11 -3.77
CA GLN A 133 28.17 -6.91 -3.92
C GLN A 133 28.33 -8.31 -3.32
N GLU A 134 29.46 -8.97 -3.55
CA GLU A 134 29.79 -10.26 -2.91
C GLU A 134 29.74 -10.15 -1.37
N VAL A 135 30.39 -9.11 -0.81
CA VAL A 135 30.40 -8.86 0.64
C VAL A 135 29.00 -8.61 1.17
N TYR A 136 28.19 -7.78 0.49
CA TYR A 136 26.81 -7.52 0.86
C TYR A 136 25.96 -8.80 0.85
N LEU A 137 26.10 -9.65 -0.16
CA LEU A 137 25.37 -10.91 -0.27
C LEU A 137 25.78 -11.89 0.84
N GLN A 138 27.06 -11.99 1.17
CA GLN A 138 27.55 -12.82 2.27
C GLN A 138 27.02 -12.34 3.64
N GLN A 139 27.08 -11.04 3.91
CA GLN A 139 26.50 -10.43 5.12
C GLN A 139 24.98 -10.69 5.22
N ARG A 140 24.27 -10.71 4.09
CA ARG A 140 22.84 -11.01 4.03
C ARG A 140 22.54 -12.48 4.34
N VAL A 141 23.34 -13.43 3.87
CA VAL A 141 23.19 -14.87 4.15
C VAL A 141 23.43 -15.17 5.63
N MET A 142 24.49 -14.62 6.24
CA MET A 142 24.75 -14.76 7.68
C MET A 142 23.61 -14.21 8.55
N LYS A 143 23.03 -13.07 8.14
CA LYS A 143 21.85 -12.47 8.79
C LYS A 143 20.59 -13.33 8.72
N VAL A 144 20.50 -14.33 7.83
CA VAL A 144 19.35 -15.25 7.73
C VAL A 144 19.48 -16.42 8.70
N GLN A 145 20.69 -16.94 8.93
CA GLN A 145 20.92 -18.00 9.90
C GLN A 145 20.67 -17.54 11.35
N ASN A 146 21.07 -16.32 11.72
CA ASN A 146 20.81 -15.75 13.05
C ASN A 146 19.31 -15.52 13.37
N LEU A 147 18.41 -15.50 12.38
CA LEU A 147 16.97 -15.29 12.61
C LEU A 147 16.29 -16.49 13.26
N ALA A 148 16.72 -17.72 12.93
CA ALA A 148 16.13 -18.94 13.49
C ALA A 148 16.51 -19.13 14.95
N GLU A 149 17.77 -18.87 15.30
CA GLU A 149 18.26 -18.93 16.69
C GLU A 149 17.66 -17.81 17.54
N TRP A 150 17.62 -16.58 17.02
CA TRP A 150 16.95 -15.45 17.66
C TRP A 150 15.46 -15.68 17.89
N ARG A 151 14.78 -16.35 16.95
CA ARG A 151 13.37 -16.71 17.12
C ARG A 151 13.15 -17.61 18.34
N VAL A 152 14.01 -18.61 18.52
CA VAL A 152 13.93 -19.52 19.66
C VAL A 152 14.15 -18.78 20.99
N GLU A 153 14.96 -17.73 21.00
CA GLU A 153 15.18 -16.88 22.19
C GLU A 153 13.98 -15.96 22.48
N VAL A 154 13.41 -15.31 21.46
CA VAL A 154 12.18 -14.49 21.60
C VAL A 154 11.02 -15.33 22.11
N ASP A 155 10.86 -16.56 21.61
CA ASP A 155 9.79 -17.46 22.02
C ASP A 155 9.87 -17.83 23.52
N LYS A 156 11.09 -17.93 24.07
CA LYS A 156 11.34 -18.18 25.50
C LYS A 156 11.10 -16.96 26.38
N LEU A 157 11.45 -15.77 25.90
CA LEU A 157 11.36 -14.52 26.68
C LEU A 157 9.93 -14.00 26.82
N LEU A 158 9.05 -14.29 25.86
CA LEU A 158 7.70 -13.73 25.80
C LEU A 158 6.62 -14.83 25.71
N PRO A 159 6.49 -15.70 26.73
CA PRO A 159 5.63 -16.88 26.64
C PRO A 159 4.14 -16.55 26.50
N SER A 160 3.69 -15.42 27.06
CA SER A 160 2.30 -14.96 27.07
C SER A 160 1.84 -14.25 25.79
N GLN A 161 2.75 -13.93 24.88
CA GLN A 161 2.45 -13.21 23.66
C GLN A 161 1.97 -14.15 22.55
N SER A 162 1.13 -13.64 21.64
CA SER A 162 0.70 -14.41 20.46
C SER A 162 1.88 -14.77 19.58
N ILE A 163 1.81 -15.89 18.85
CA ILE A 163 2.89 -16.31 17.92
C ILE A 163 3.21 -15.21 16.89
N PHE A 164 2.22 -14.39 16.54
CA PHE A 164 2.31 -13.30 15.59
C PHE A 164 3.00 -12.06 16.18
N SER A 165 2.69 -11.67 17.42
CA SER A 165 3.45 -10.63 18.14
C SER A 165 4.94 -11.02 18.25
N LYS A 166 5.24 -12.30 18.44
CA LYS A 166 6.62 -12.82 18.47
C LYS A 166 7.30 -12.78 17.10
N ILE A 167 6.57 -13.09 16.01
CA ILE A 167 7.08 -12.91 14.62
C ILE A 167 7.47 -11.46 14.41
N TYR A 168 6.60 -10.53 14.80
CA TYR A 168 6.83 -9.10 14.65
C TYR A 168 8.06 -8.58 15.44
N LEU A 169 8.22 -9.01 16.69
CA LEU A 169 9.39 -8.68 17.52
C LEU A 169 10.70 -9.23 16.96
N SER A 170 10.65 -10.41 16.33
CA SER A 170 11.82 -10.95 15.62
C SER A 170 12.11 -10.21 14.30
N THR A 171 11.12 -9.58 13.66
CA THR A 171 11.27 -8.79 12.42
C THR A 171 11.66 -7.33 12.65
N PHE A 172 11.54 -6.77 13.86
CA PHE A 172 11.95 -5.38 14.18
C PHE A 172 13.43 -5.07 13.87
N VAL A 173 14.28 -6.08 13.74
CA VAL A 173 15.70 -5.93 13.40
C VAL A 173 15.93 -5.75 11.89
N LYS A 174 14.91 -5.93 11.03
CA LYS A 174 15.01 -5.84 9.57
C LYS A 174 13.76 -5.22 8.94
N SER A 175 13.77 -3.90 8.77
CA SER A 175 13.14 -3.15 7.67
C SER A 175 11.70 -3.52 7.24
N ARG A 176 10.80 -2.54 7.44
CA ARG A 176 9.36 -2.43 7.08
C ARG A 176 8.40 -2.97 8.14
N ILE A 177 7.90 -2.01 8.92
CA ILE A 177 7.24 -2.11 10.23
C ILE A 177 5.71 -2.05 10.07
N ASP A 178 5.20 -1.94 8.84
CA ASP A 178 3.82 -1.58 8.55
C ASP A 178 2.88 -2.77 8.26
N HIS A 179 3.35 -4.03 8.24
CA HIS A 179 2.49 -5.18 7.92
C HIS A 179 2.93 -6.54 8.48
N ILE A 180 1.94 -7.43 8.71
CA ILE A 180 2.10 -8.86 9.00
C ILE A 180 1.66 -9.65 7.76
N ALA A 181 2.56 -10.43 7.16
CA ALA A 181 2.26 -11.23 5.97
C ALA A 181 1.62 -12.59 6.34
N TYR A 182 0.45 -12.89 5.76
CA TYR A 182 -0.18 -14.20 5.76
C TYR A 182 -0.14 -14.81 4.35
N PRO A 183 -0.27 -16.14 4.20
CA PRO A 183 -0.48 -16.72 2.88
C PRO A 183 -1.72 -16.11 2.20
N GLY A 184 -1.51 -15.33 1.15
CA GLY A 184 -2.59 -14.76 0.33
C GLY A 184 -3.14 -13.40 0.77
N PHE A 185 -2.71 -12.82 1.89
CA PHE A 185 -3.09 -11.45 2.31
C PHE A 185 -2.11 -10.88 3.36
N SER A 186 -2.18 -9.58 3.63
CA SER A 186 -1.35 -8.92 4.66
C SER A 186 -2.18 -8.05 5.58
N VAL A 187 -1.95 -8.14 6.89
CA VAL A 187 -2.58 -7.27 7.89
C VAL A 187 -1.69 -6.05 8.12
N GLY A 188 -2.17 -4.86 7.75
CA GLY A 188 -1.45 -3.61 8.01
C GLY A 188 -1.42 -3.29 9.51
N VAL A 189 -0.22 -3.03 10.05
CA VAL A 189 0.00 -2.62 11.46
C VAL A 189 -0.45 -1.17 11.65
N SER A 190 -0.99 -0.85 12.82
CA SER A 190 -1.44 0.52 13.13
C SER A 190 -0.25 1.49 13.05
N MET A 191 -0.35 2.53 12.22
CA MET A 191 0.76 3.50 12.06
C MET A 191 0.95 4.39 13.29
N TYR A 192 -0.08 4.51 14.14
CA TYR A 192 -0.12 5.45 15.27
C TYR A 192 0.01 4.78 16.64
N LYS A 193 -0.07 3.44 16.71
CA LYS A 193 0.00 2.70 17.98
C LYS A 193 1.21 1.77 17.98
N THR A 194 2.23 2.15 18.73
CA THR A 194 3.44 1.35 18.99
C THR A 194 3.25 0.30 20.09
N GLU A 195 2.16 0.39 20.86
CA GLU A 195 1.84 -0.55 21.93
C GLU A 195 1.20 -1.83 21.38
N ASP A 196 1.78 -2.97 21.75
CA ASP A 196 1.33 -4.33 21.44
C ASP A 196 -0.07 -4.59 22.01
N LYS A 197 -1.09 -4.43 21.16
CA LYS A 197 -2.47 -4.80 21.42
C LYS A 197 -2.85 -5.87 20.40
N ASP A 198 -2.53 -7.12 20.73
CA ASP A 198 -2.86 -8.37 20.05
C ASP A 198 -3.32 -8.19 18.58
N PHE A 199 -2.38 -8.31 17.65
CA PHE A 199 -2.52 -8.16 16.19
C PHE A 199 -2.64 -6.73 15.65
N TYR A 200 -2.39 -5.70 16.46
CA TYR A 200 -2.41 -4.29 16.05
C TYR A 200 -3.76 -3.82 15.50
N PHE A 201 -4.82 -4.54 15.86
CA PHE A 201 -6.18 -4.02 15.83
C PHE A 201 -6.27 -2.84 16.80
N VAL A 202 -7.27 -1.97 16.60
CA VAL A 202 -7.36 -0.72 17.37
C VAL A 202 -7.53 -0.99 18.88
N LYS A 203 -8.09 -2.16 19.24
CA LYS A 203 -8.15 -2.72 20.59
C LYS A 203 -7.53 -4.11 20.66
N LYS A 204 -6.97 -4.42 21.84
CA LYS A 204 -6.43 -5.74 22.18
C LYS A 204 -7.56 -6.77 22.18
N ILE A 205 -7.31 -7.94 21.59
CA ILE A 205 -8.26 -9.06 21.51
C ILE A 205 -7.65 -10.28 22.19
N ASP A 206 -8.19 -10.69 23.34
CA ASP A 206 -7.81 -11.93 24.00
C ASP A 206 -8.56 -13.12 23.38
N PHE A 207 -7.98 -13.68 22.32
CA PHE A 207 -8.56 -14.83 21.60
C PHE A 207 -8.80 -16.04 22.51
N LYS A 208 -7.90 -16.30 23.47
CA LYS A 208 -8.04 -17.45 24.39
C LYS A 208 -9.24 -17.26 25.31
N ALA A 209 -9.44 -16.06 25.84
CA ALA A 209 -10.62 -15.75 26.65
C ALA A 209 -11.91 -15.86 25.82
N LEU A 210 -11.90 -15.39 24.57
CA LEU A 210 -13.07 -15.43 23.68
C LEU A 210 -13.48 -16.84 23.25
N ILE A 211 -12.51 -17.74 23.01
CA ILE A 211 -12.77 -19.17 22.76
C ILE A 211 -13.43 -19.82 23.97
N ASN A 212 -13.00 -19.45 25.17
CA ASN A 212 -13.48 -20.01 26.44
C ASN A 212 -14.57 -19.15 27.10
N ARG A 213 -15.21 -18.25 26.35
CA ARG A 213 -16.21 -17.32 26.89
C ARG A 213 -17.40 -18.07 27.50
N PRO A 214 -18.08 -17.51 28.51
CA PRO A 214 -19.33 -18.09 29.01
C PRO A 214 -20.37 -18.19 27.88
N LYS A 215 -21.13 -19.30 27.83
CA LYS A 215 -22.08 -19.57 26.74
C LYS A 215 -23.17 -18.50 26.53
N HIS A 216 -23.48 -17.71 27.55
CA HIS A 216 -24.46 -16.62 27.45
C HIS A 216 -23.87 -15.36 26.82
N ILE A 217 -22.54 -15.24 26.76
CA ILE A 217 -21.83 -14.15 26.10
C ILE A 217 -21.65 -14.52 24.62
N LYS A 218 -22.34 -13.79 23.76
CA LYS A 218 -22.25 -13.94 22.30
C LYS A 218 -21.21 -12.98 21.71
N LEU A 219 -20.80 -13.19 20.47
CA LEU A 219 -19.82 -12.37 19.75
C LEU A 219 -20.44 -11.79 18.48
N ILE A 220 -20.11 -10.51 18.25
CA ILE A 220 -20.33 -9.83 16.98
C ILE A 220 -18.93 -9.51 16.40
N ALA A 221 -18.57 -10.12 15.28
CA ALA A 221 -17.31 -9.86 14.61
C ALA A 221 -17.53 -8.95 13.39
N CYS A 222 -16.98 -7.74 13.44
CA CYS A 222 -17.14 -6.73 12.40
C CYS A 222 -15.87 -6.64 11.53
N PHE A 223 -16.00 -6.81 10.22
CA PHE A 223 -14.93 -6.78 9.23
C PHE A 223 -15.12 -5.62 8.27
N GLY A 224 -14.05 -4.96 7.86
CA GLY A 224 -14.17 -3.82 6.96
C GLY A 224 -12.82 -3.19 6.61
N ASN A 225 -12.87 -2.09 5.89
CA ASN A 225 -11.68 -1.33 5.53
C ASN A 225 -11.33 -0.24 6.57
N SER A 226 -10.59 0.78 6.16
CA SER A 226 -10.21 1.93 7.01
C SER A 226 -11.40 2.63 7.68
N ALA A 227 -12.59 2.65 7.05
CA ALA A 227 -13.80 3.24 7.64
C ALA A 227 -14.22 2.53 8.93
N LEU A 228 -14.06 1.21 8.99
CA LEU A 228 -14.36 0.43 10.20
C LEU A 228 -13.19 0.47 11.19
N ARG A 229 -11.95 0.51 10.68
CA ARG A 229 -10.74 0.54 11.53
C ARG A 229 -10.73 1.79 12.43
N VAL A 230 -11.12 2.95 11.90
CA VAL A 230 -11.24 4.22 12.65
C VAL A 230 -9.91 4.63 13.32
N GLU A 231 -8.82 4.75 12.55
CA GLU A 231 -7.56 5.33 13.05
C GLU A 231 -7.51 6.85 12.97
N TYR A 232 -8.48 7.44 12.25
CA TYR A 232 -8.59 8.89 12.02
C TYR A 232 -9.53 9.58 13.03
N LEU A 233 -10.07 8.84 14.02
CA LEU A 233 -10.87 9.32 15.15
C LEU A 233 -10.52 8.53 16.43
N PRO A 234 -10.92 9.01 17.62
CA PRO A 234 -10.99 8.19 18.83
C PRO A 234 -11.81 6.90 18.63
N TYR A 235 -11.40 5.80 19.28
CA TYR A 235 -12.08 4.51 19.11
C TYR A 235 -13.53 4.56 19.61
N GLU A 236 -13.80 5.34 20.65
CA GLU A 236 -15.11 5.50 21.29
C GLU A 236 -16.16 6.11 20.35
N GLU A 237 -15.70 6.67 19.23
CA GLU A 237 -16.49 7.26 18.14
C GLU A 237 -16.60 6.32 16.92
N SER A 238 -16.12 5.07 17.04
CA SER A 238 -16.25 4.04 16.00
C SER A 238 -17.63 3.39 16.01
N ILE A 239 -18.05 2.86 14.86
CA ILE A 239 -19.27 2.05 14.72
C ILE A 239 -19.29 0.93 15.76
N THR A 240 -18.18 0.18 15.90
CA THR A 240 -18.09 -0.93 16.86
C THR A 240 -18.18 -0.50 18.31
N ALA A 241 -17.72 0.71 18.66
CA ALA A 241 -17.87 1.24 20.01
C ALA A 241 -19.32 1.63 20.32
N PHE A 242 -20.02 2.23 19.35
CA PHE A 242 -21.46 2.50 19.49
C PHE A 242 -22.26 1.21 19.61
N LEU A 243 -21.98 0.20 18.78
CA LEU A 243 -22.61 -1.12 18.90
C LEU A 243 -22.37 -1.74 20.28
N GLN A 244 -21.12 -1.73 20.77
CA GLN A 244 -20.78 -2.31 22.08
C GLN A 244 -21.53 -1.64 23.25
N LYS A 245 -21.78 -0.32 23.17
CA LYS A 245 -22.53 0.43 24.20
C LYS A 245 -23.99 -0.03 24.30
N GLU A 246 -24.57 -0.50 23.22
CA GLU A 246 -25.99 -0.86 23.15
C GLU A 246 -26.26 -2.32 23.51
N VAL A 247 -25.31 -3.21 23.21
CA VAL A 247 -25.45 -4.66 23.47
C VAL A 247 -24.85 -5.11 24.82
N VAL A 248 -24.06 -4.22 25.46
CA VAL A 248 -23.46 -4.33 26.80
C VAL A 248 -22.98 -5.74 27.13
N ASP A 249 -23.66 -6.42 28.07
CA ASP A 249 -23.21 -7.66 28.70
C ASP A 249 -23.60 -8.92 27.92
N SER A 250 -24.49 -8.79 26.92
CA SER A 250 -24.94 -9.96 26.15
C SER A 250 -24.01 -10.29 24.99
N TYR A 251 -23.26 -9.29 24.50
CA TYR A 251 -22.39 -9.44 23.35
C TYR A 251 -21.04 -8.72 23.54
N VAL A 252 -19.99 -9.36 23.05
CA VAL A 252 -18.70 -8.70 22.80
C VAL A 252 -18.61 -8.35 21.31
N VAL A 253 -18.38 -7.08 21.02
CA VAL A 253 -18.23 -6.56 19.66
C VAL A 253 -16.74 -6.40 19.33
N LEU A 254 -16.30 -7.10 18.29
CA LEU A 254 -14.91 -7.12 17.84
C LEU A 254 -14.75 -6.32 16.55
N ASN A 255 -13.72 -5.48 16.50
CA ASN A 255 -13.37 -4.67 15.33
C ASN A 255 -12.17 -5.29 14.60
N PHE A 256 -12.43 -5.90 13.45
CA PHE A 256 -11.44 -6.45 12.53
C PHE A 256 -11.28 -5.58 11.26
N GLY A 257 -11.48 -4.27 11.39
CA GLY A 257 -11.25 -3.32 10.31
C GLY A 257 -9.77 -3.20 9.97
N VAL A 258 -9.41 -3.31 8.68
CA VAL A 258 -8.03 -3.16 8.20
C VAL A 258 -8.00 -2.27 6.96
N THR A 259 -7.14 -1.26 6.96
CA THR A 259 -7.01 -0.30 5.87
C THR A 259 -6.77 -0.99 4.53
N GLY A 260 -7.57 -0.63 3.53
CA GLY A 260 -7.41 -1.12 2.16
C GLY A 260 -7.99 -2.51 1.89
N TYR A 261 -8.66 -3.16 2.85
CA TYR A 261 -9.25 -4.49 2.62
C TYR A 261 -10.48 -4.45 1.72
N THR A 262 -10.53 -5.38 0.76
CA THR A 262 -11.74 -5.75 0.01
C THR A 262 -12.46 -6.90 0.74
N ILE A 263 -13.61 -7.34 0.25
CA ILE A 263 -14.33 -8.51 0.77
C ILE A 263 -13.43 -9.76 0.79
N TYR A 264 -12.54 -9.92 -0.19
CA TYR A 264 -11.64 -11.07 -0.26
C TYR A 264 -10.69 -11.11 0.94
N GLU A 265 -10.02 -10.01 1.27
CA GLU A 265 -9.14 -9.96 2.45
C GLU A 265 -9.91 -10.08 3.76
N GLN A 266 -11.13 -9.54 3.85
CA GLN A 266 -12.00 -9.73 5.02
C GLN A 266 -12.30 -11.21 5.24
N LEU A 267 -12.65 -11.94 4.17
CA LEU A 267 -12.88 -13.39 4.23
C LEU A 267 -11.62 -14.15 4.67
N MET A 268 -10.46 -13.81 4.12
CA MET A 268 -9.20 -14.45 4.50
C MET A 268 -8.85 -14.19 5.97
N LEU A 269 -9.08 -12.97 6.46
CA LEU A 269 -8.88 -12.61 7.86
C LEU A 269 -9.80 -13.39 8.79
N TYR A 270 -11.07 -13.58 8.41
CA TYR A 270 -12.00 -14.41 9.17
C TYR A 270 -11.49 -15.84 9.29
N ASN A 271 -11.09 -16.45 8.17
CA ASN A 271 -10.57 -17.83 8.18
C ASN A 271 -9.29 -17.97 9.02
N ALA A 272 -8.41 -16.98 8.96
CA ALA A 272 -7.14 -17.03 9.67
C ALA A 272 -7.28 -16.87 11.19
N LEU A 273 -8.15 -15.96 11.64
CA LEU A 273 -8.17 -15.52 13.05
C LEU A 273 -9.49 -15.74 13.78
N CYS A 274 -10.62 -15.75 13.07
CA CYS A 274 -11.95 -15.66 13.69
C CYS A 274 -12.78 -16.94 13.57
N PHE A 275 -12.44 -17.84 12.65
CA PHE A 275 -13.17 -19.09 12.41
C PHE A 275 -13.34 -19.91 13.71
N GLU A 276 -12.27 -20.04 14.50
CA GLU A 276 -12.31 -20.79 15.76
C GLU A 276 -13.11 -20.09 16.86
N LEU A 277 -13.29 -18.76 16.78
CA LEU A 277 -14.07 -18.01 17.76
C LEU A 277 -15.56 -18.32 17.67
N LYS A 278 -16.02 -18.83 16.51
CA LYS A 278 -17.43 -19.14 16.22
C LYS A 278 -18.36 -17.98 16.63
N PRO A 279 -18.22 -16.80 16.01
CA PRO A 279 -19.09 -15.67 16.32
C PRO A 279 -20.53 -15.95 15.87
N GLU A 280 -21.49 -15.57 16.70
CA GLU A 280 -22.91 -15.71 16.40
C GLU A 280 -23.34 -14.75 15.28
N ILE A 281 -22.70 -13.58 15.19
CA ILE A 281 -22.99 -12.57 14.17
C ILE A 281 -21.68 -12.11 13.54
N VAL A 282 -21.61 -12.13 12.20
CA VAL A 282 -20.52 -11.57 11.40
C VAL A 282 -21.06 -10.45 10.54
N LEU A 283 -20.48 -9.27 10.68
CA LEU A 283 -20.83 -8.08 9.90
C LEU A 283 -19.67 -7.72 8.98
N SER A 284 -19.92 -7.56 7.69
CA SER A 284 -18.93 -7.11 6.70
C SER A 284 -19.29 -5.74 6.15
N PHE A 285 -18.35 -4.81 6.12
CA PHE A 285 -18.51 -3.45 5.58
C PHE A 285 -17.65 -3.33 4.32
N PHE A 286 -18.29 -3.11 3.17
CA PHE A 286 -17.62 -3.25 1.87
C PHE A 286 -18.00 -2.13 0.88
N LEU A 287 -17.50 -2.26 -0.36
CA LEU A 287 -17.81 -1.53 -1.59
C LEU A 287 -16.75 -0.50 -1.99
N GLY A 288 -16.55 0.58 -1.22
CA GLY A 288 -15.70 1.69 -1.66
C GLY A 288 -14.25 1.27 -2.00
N THR A 289 -13.67 0.37 -1.21
CA THR A 289 -12.32 -0.15 -1.47
C THR A 289 -12.30 -1.21 -2.56
N ASP A 290 -13.34 -2.05 -2.63
CA ASP A 290 -13.50 -3.11 -3.63
C ASP A 290 -13.53 -2.54 -5.05
N PHE A 291 -14.33 -1.50 -5.30
CA PHE A 291 -14.38 -0.84 -6.62
C PHE A 291 -13.10 -0.13 -6.97
N ARG A 292 -12.58 0.68 -6.05
CA ARG A 292 -11.32 1.40 -6.24
C ARG A 292 -10.22 0.46 -6.72
N THR A 293 -10.17 -0.72 -6.13
CA THR A 293 -9.13 -1.70 -6.38
C THR A 293 -9.42 -2.56 -7.61
N GLY A 294 -10.69 -2.91 -7.84
CA GLY A 294 -11.11 -3.70 -8.99
C GLY A 294 -10.80 -3.04 -10.33
N LEU A 295 -10.91 -1.72 -10.42
CA LEU A 295 -10.71 -0.96 -11.66
C LEU A 295 -9.28 -0.97 -12.23
N ILE A 296 -8.33 -1.48 -11.48
CA ILE A 296 -6.90 -1.45 -11.79
C ILE A 296 -6.26 -2.81 -11.49
N SER A 297 -7.07 -3.78 -11.05
CA SER A 297 -6.63 -5.13 -10.76
C SER A 297 -6.32 -5.88 -12.06
N CYS A 298 -5.67 -7.03 -11.93
CA CYS A 298 -5.51 -7.97 -13.03
C CYS A 298 -6.88 -8.49 -13.51
N ASP A 299 -7.17 -8.36 -14.80
CA ASP A 299 -8.43 -8.77 -15.42
C ASP A 299 -8.69 -10.27 -15.29
N VAL A 300 -7.65 -11.11 -15.38
CA VAL A 300 -7.76 -12.56 -15.16
C VAL A 300 -8.22 -12.85 -13.73
N LEU A 301 -7.65 -12.18 -12.73
CA LEU A 301 -8.03 -12.37 -11.32
C LEU A 301 -9.48 -11.94 -11.08
N VAL A 302 -9.88 -10.78 -11.61
CA VAL A 302 -11.24 -10.27 -11.43
C VAL A 302 -12.26 -11.12 -12.19
N LYS A 303 -12.03 -11.38 -13.48
CA LYS A 303 -13.02 -12.04 -14.35
C LYS A 303 -13.11 -13.53 -14.12
N LYS A 304 -11.98 -14.23 -14.08
CA LYS A 304 -11.92 -15.70 -13.99
C LYS A 304 -11.96 -16.17 -12.55
N HIS A 305 -11.17 -15.53 -11.68
CA HIS A 305 -11.05 -15.97 -10.29
C HIS A 305 -11.98 -15.22 -9.34
N LYS A 306 -12.64 -14.15 -9.77
CA LYS A 306 -13.53 -13.34 -8.92
C LYS A 306 -12.81 -12.83 -7.67
N ILE A 307 -11.55 -12.42 -7.80
CA ILE A 307 -10.73 -11.90 -6.71
C ILE A 307 -10.47 -10.42 -6.96
N LEU A 308 -10.92 -9.60 -6.01
CA LEU A 308 -10.47 -8.23 -5.82
C LEU A 308 -9.43 -8.29 -4.70
N TYR A 309 -8.28 -7.66 -4.87
CA TYR A 309 -7.23 -7.68 -3.85
C TYR A 309 -6.51 -6.35 -3.85
N SER A 310 -6.19 -5.83 -2.68
CA SER A 310 -5.45 -4.59 -2.49
C SER A 310 -3.95 -4.83 -2.73
N PRO A 311 -3.40 -4.40 -3.87
CA PRO A 311 -2.02 -4.72 -4.22
C PRO A 311 -0.96 -4.02 -3.34
N TRP A 312 -1.38 -2.95 -2.64
CA TRP A 312 -0.56 -1.86 -2.11
C TRP A 312 0.70 -2.28 -1.35
N TRP A 313 0.65 -3.35 -0.56
CA TRP A 313 1.64 -3.57 0.50
C TRP A 313 2.89 -4.33 0.06
N ASN A 314 2.84 -5.11 -1.02
CA ASN A 314 3.96 -5.95 -1.46
C ASN A 314 4.25 -5.90 -2.96
N GLU A 315 3.52 -5.08 -3.70
CA GLU A 315 3.61 -5.09 -5.16
C GLU A 315 5.01 -4.70 -5.66
N GLY A 316 5.64 -3.70 -5.02
CA GLY A 316 6.99 -3.26 -5.37
C GLY A 316 8.06 -4.33 -5.13
N ASP A 317 8.01 -5.02 -3.98
CA ASP A 317 8.95 -6.10 -3.68
C ASP A 317 8.66 -7.34 -4.54
N TYR A 318 7.39 -7.65 -4.80
CA TYR A 318 7.00 -8.73 -5.69
C TYR A 318 7.49 -8.49 -7.11
N LYS A 319 7.14 -7.35 -7.72
CA LYS A 319 7.61 -6.93 -9.05
C LYS A 319 9.13 -7.01 -9.15
N LYS A 320 9.84 -6.53 -8.12
CA LYS A 320 11.31 -6.61 -8.05
C LYS A 320 11.82 -8.05 -7.98
N ASN A 321 11.19 -8.91 -7.20
CA ASN A 321 11.62 -10.30 -7.01
C ASN A 321 11.35 -11.16 -8.24
N ILE A 322 10.23 -10.93 -8.94
CA ILE A 322 9.87 -11.68 -10.15
C ILE A 322 10.28 -10.98 -11.45
N GLN A 323 10.97 -9.83 -11.36
CA GLN A 323 11.38 -9.01 -12.51
C GLN A 323 10.22 -8.69 -13.47
N SER A 324 9.03 -8.46 -12.92
CA SER A 324 7.85 -8.19 -13.73
C SER A 324 7.96 -6.83 -14.41
N GLU A 325 7.63 -6.78 -15.70
CA GLU A 325 7.50 -5.54 -16.47
C GLU A 325 6.13 -4.86 -16.26
N MET A 326 5.20 -5.52 -15.57
CA MET A 326 3.87 -4.95 -15.30
C MET A 326 3.99 -3.73 -14.38
N PRO A 327 3.31 -2.61 -14.69
CA PRO A 327 3.34 -1.42 -13.84
C PRO A 327 2.70 -1.72 -12.47
N LEU A 328 3.29 -1.19 -11.40
CA LEU A 328 2.72 -1.26 -10.05
C LEU A 328 1.47 -0.39 -9.96
N PHE A 329 0.56 -0.71 -9.05
CA PHE A 329 -0.51 0.19 -8.60
C PHE A 329 0.04 1.59 -8.32
N SER A 330 1.16 1.71 -7.61
CA SER A 330 1.76 3.01 -7.28
C SER A 330 2.31 3.75 -8.50
N GLU A 331 2.73 3.02 -9.54
CA GLU A 331 3.19 3.58 -10.82
C GLU A 331 2.01 3.95 -11.73
N MET A 332 0.88 3.27 -11.54
CA MET A 332 -0.40 3.52 -12.18
C MET A 332 -1.16 4.67 -11.51
N GLY A 333 -0.99 4.88 -10.20
CA GLY A 333 -1.79 5.80 -9.39
C GLY A 333 -1.78 7.25 -9.88
N SER A 334 -0.63 7.79 -10.30
CA SER A 334 -0.55 9.18 -10.79
C SER A 334 -1.14 9.37 -12.20
N ASN A 335 -1.44 8.29 -12.93
CA ASN A 335 -2.04 8.37 -14.25
C ASN A 335 -3.59 8.29 -14.13
N PRO A 336 -4.33 9.35 -14.49
CA PRO A 336 -5.80 9.33 -14.45
C PRO A 336 -6.42 8.29 -15.40
N GLU A 337 -5.67 7.83 -16.41
CA GLU A 337 -6.09 6.79 -17.37
C GLU A 337 -5.70 5.37 -16.93
N ALA A 338 -5.11 5.19 -15.75
CA ALA A 338 -4.62 3.88 -15.30
C ALA A 338 -5.71 2.85 -14.96
N VAL A 339 -6.96 3.14 -15.30
CA VAL A 339 -8.06 2.19 -15.24
C VAL A 339 -7.80 1.06 -16.24
N ASN A 340 -7.86 -0.18 -15.75
CA ASN A 340 -7.85 -1.36 -16.58
C ASN A 340 -9.16 -1.43 -17.38
N ASN A 341 -9.14 -0.89 -18.60
CA ASN A 341 -10.29 -0.83 -19.51
C ASN A 341 -10.78 -2.21 -19.95
N HIS A 342 -10.06 -3.29 -19.64
CA HIS A 342 -10.57 -4.64 -19.86
C HIS A 342 -11.56 -5.07 -18.78
N ILE A 343 -11.61 -4.42 -17.61
CA ILE A 343 -12.53 -4.79 -16.52
C ILE A 343 -13.77 -3.89 -16.59
N ALA A 344 -14.94 -4.50 -16.77
CA ALA A 344 -16.21 -3.80 -16.66
C ALA A 344 -16.68 -3.72 -15.20
N PHE A 345 -17.57 -2.77 -14.88
CA PHE A 345 -18.16 -2.69 -13.53
C PHE A 345 -18.90 -3.97 -13.15
N SER A 346 -19.58 -4.61 -14.11
CA SER A 346 -20.24 -5.90 -13.91
C SER A 346 -19.26 -7.03 -13.54
N ASP A 347 -18.00 -6.97 -13.97
CA ASP A 347 -16.99 -7.94 -13.56
C ASP A 347 -16.62 -7.78 -12.07
N ILE A 348 -16.53 -6.52 -11.61
CA ILE A 348 -16.27 -6.17 -10.21
C ILE A 348 -17.47 -6.57 -9.34
N ASN A 349 -18.70 -6.27 -9.78
CA ASN A 349 -19.94 -6.68 -9.11
C ASN A 349 -20.00 -8.19 -8.94
N ALA A 350 -19.77 -8.93 -10.02
CA ALA A 350 -19.74 -10.39 -9.99
C ALA A 350 -18.65 -10.93 -9.04
N ALA A 351 -17.50 -10.26 -8.95
CA ALA A 351 -16.45 -10.64 -8.02
C ALA A 351 -16.87 -10.42 -6.55
N MET A 352 -17.41 -9.25 -6.22
CA MET A 352 -17.92 -8.96 -4.87
C MET A 352 -19.05 -9.92 -4.49
N LYS A 353 -20.04 -10.13 -5.37
CA LYS A 353 -21.17 -11.04 -5.12
C LYS A 353 -20.68 -12.45 -4.79
N MET A 354 -19.79 -13.01 -5.62
CA MET A 354 -19.24 -14.34 -5.37
C MET A 354 -18.52 -14.44 -4.03
N ARG A 355 -17.74 -13.41 -3.64
CA ARG A 355 -17.00 -13.44 -2.37
C ARG A 355 -17.89 -13.22 -1.16
N LEU A 356 -18.94 -12.40 -1.27
CA LEU A 356 -19.96 -12.26 -0.23
C LEU A 356 -20.71 -13.58 -0.01
N GLU A 357 -21.13 -14.25 -1.08
CA GLU A 357 -21.78 -15.57 -1.00
C GLU A 357 -20.85 -16.62 -0.37
N GLN A 358 -19.58 -16.64 -0.78
CA GLN A 358 -18.58 -17.53 -0.18
C GLN A 358 -18.39 -17.24 1.32
N PHE A 359 -18.31 -15.96 1.70
CA PHE A 359 -18.13 -15.56 3.09
C PHE A 359 -19.33 -15.96 3.94
N ARG A 360 -20.54 -15.69 3.46
CA ARG A 360 -21.78 -16.17 4.09
C ARG A 360 -21.79 -17.69 4.28
N ALA A 361 -21.42 -18.45 3.24
CA ALA A 361 -21.42 -19.90 3.30
C ALA A 361 -20.42 -20.44 4.35
N ILE A 362 -19.22 -19.84 4.43
CA ILE A 362 -18.20 -20.23 5.41
C ILE A 362 -18.65 -19.92 6.84
N VAL A 363 -19.23 -18.74 7.09
CA VAL A 363 -19.75 -18.37 8.41
C VAL A 363 -20.87 -19.32 8.84
N GLY A 364 -21.79 -19.64 7.93
CA GLY A 364 -22.87 -20.60 8.20
C GLY A 364 -22.34 -22.01 8.52
N ALA A 365 -21.35 -22.49 7.75
CA ALA A 365 -20.77 -23.82 7.94
C ALA A 365 -19.87 -23.93 9.19
N GLY A 366 -19.17 -22.86 9.56
CA GLY A 366 -18.16 -22.84 10.64
C GLY A 366 -18.70 -22.91 12.06
N GLY A 367 -20.02 -22.78 12.25
CA GLY A 367 -20.64 -22.85 13.57
C GLY A 367 -22.10 -22.43 13.64
N GLY A 368 -22.77 -22.18 12.50
CA GLY A 368 -24.16 -21.72 12.47
C GLY A 368 -24.34 -20.21 12.73
N GLY A 369 -23.27 -19.42 12.63
CA GLY A 369 -23.33 -17.97 12.76
C GLY A 369 -24.08 -17.33 11.60
N VAL A 370 -24.58 -16.11 11.81
CA VAL A 370 -25.28 -15.32 10.79
C VAL A 370 -24.34 -14.30 10.18
N PHE A 371 -24.38 -14.17 8.86
CA PHE A 371 -23.61 -13.18 8.10
C PHE A 371 -24.53 -12.09 7.57
N LEU A 372 -24.15 -10.83 7.78
CA LEU A 372 -24.74 -9.66 7.14
C LEU A 372 -23.62 -8.82 6.51
N ALA A 373 -23.92 -8.26 5.34
CA ALA A 373 -23.01 -7.37 4.63
C ALA A 373 -23.67 -6.00 4.45
N PHE A 374 -22.91 -4.95 4.73
CA PHE A 374 -23.34 -3.58 4.62
C PHE A 374 -22.54 -2.88 3.54
N ILE A 375 -23.25 -2.33 2.54
CA ILE A 375 -22.66 -1.33 1.66
C ILE A 375 -22.36 -0.14 2.55
N GLN A 376 -21.07 0.16 2.72
CA GLN A 376 -20.66 1.22 3.64
C GLN A 376 -21.17 2.60 3.17
N PRO A 377 -21.34 3.56 4.08
CA PRO A 377 -21.71 4.92 3.71
C PRO A 377 -20.57 5.60 2.94
N LEU A 378 -20.92 6.30 1.87
CA LEU A 378 -19.99 7.00 0.98
C LEU A 378 -20.46 8.44 0.75
N LEU A 379 -19.55 9.41 0.88
CA LEU A 379 -19.88 10.82 0.71
C LEU A 379 -20.62 11.12 -0.61
N PRO A 380 -20.24 10.55 -1.77
CA PRO A 380 -20.94 10.80 -3.03
C PRO A 380 -22.39 10.35 -3.07
N CYS A 381 -22.81 9.45 -2.17
CA CYS A 381 -24.19 9.00 -2.09
C CYS A 381 -25.09 9.96 -1.31
N LYS A 382 -24.55 11.01 -0.68
CA LYS A 382 -25.35 12.13 -0.14
C LYS A 382 -25.84 13.04 -1.26
N LEU A 383 -27.09 13.47 -1.17
CA LEU A 383 -27.73 14.40 -2.10
C LEU A 383 -27.19 15.83 -1.94
N GLU A 384 -26.96 16.25 -0.69
CA GLU A 384 -26.41 17.56 -0.35
C GLU A 384 -25.18 17.39 0.56
N TRP A 385 -24.07 18.05 0.21
CA TRP A 385 -22.85 18.06 1.02
C TRP A 385 -22.78 19.35 1.84
N SER A 386 -22.37 19.23 3.11
CA SER A 386 -22.10 20.41 3.96
C SER A 386 -20.89 21.21 3.44
N GLU A 387 -20.72 22.44 3.91
CA GLU A 387 -19.55 23.25 3.53
C GLU A 387 -18.23 22.60 3.99
N GLU A 388 -18.23 21.95 5.16
CA GLU A 388 -17.10 21.17 5.65
C GLU A 388 -16.79 19.97 4.74
N GLU A 389 -17.81 19.28 4.26
CA GLU A 389 -17.65 18.13 3.37
C GLU A 389 -17.14 18.56 1.98
N LYS A 390 -17.64 19.69 1.46
CA LYS A 390 -17.12 20.29 0.22
C LYS A 390 -15.65 20.69 0.36
N ALA A 391 -15.29 21.35 1.46
CA ALA A 391 -13.91 21.77 1.73
C ALA A 391 -12.97 20.57 1.90
N MET A 392 -13.42 19.53 2.60
CA MET A 392 -12.72 18.25 2.72
C MET A 392 -12.49 17.63 1.33
N ARG A 393 -13.55 17.51 0.52
CA ARG A 393 -13.45 16.91 -0.82
C ARG A 393 -12.53 17.71 -1.73
N HIS A 394 -12.53 19.03 -1.63
CA HIS A 394 -11.62 19.88 -2.42
C HIS A 394 -10.15 19.59 -2.08
N LYS A 395 -9.78 19.56 -0.79
CA LYS A 395 -8.44 19.17 -0.36
C LYS A 395 -8.07 17.75 -0.79
N GLU A 396 -9.01 16.83 -0.70
CA GLU A 396 -8.80 15.45 -1.10
C GLU A 396 -8.51 15.34 -2.62
N ILE A 397 -9.21 16.11 -3.47
CA ILE A 397 -8.95 16.14 -4.92
C ILE A 397 -7.49 16.51 -5.21
N GLU A 398 -6.96 17.54 -4.55
CA GLU A 398 -5.57 17.97 -4.71
C GLU A 398 -4.58 16.85 -4.35
N ILE A 399 -4.78 16.19 -3.21
CA ILE A 399 -3.93 15.08 -2.76
C ILE A 399 -4.01 13.91 -3.77
N LEU A 400 -5.23 13.53 -4.17
CA LEU A 400 -5.44 12.38 -5.05
C LEU A 400 -4.87 12.64 -6.45
N ASN A 401 -4.88 13.87 -6.97
CA ASN A 401 -4.27 14.20 -8.26
C ASN A 401 -2.78 13.85 -8.34
N HIS A 402 -2.07 13.87 -7.20
CA HIS A 402 -0.66 13.56 -7.13
C HIS A 402 -0.36 12.09 -6.78
N ALA A 403 -1.28 11.41 -6.09
CA ALA A 403 -1.05 10.05 -5.59
C ALA A 403 -1.81 8.95 -6.34
N VAL A 404 -3.10 9.17 -6.60
CA VAL A 404 -4.07 8.17 -7.13
C VAL A 404 -5.18 8.89 -7.92
N ALA A 405 -4.80 9.57 -9.01
CA ALA A 405 -5.63 10.52 -9.76
C ALA A 405 -6.90 9.88 -10.32
N PHE A 406 -6.86 8.59 -10.67
CA PHE A 406 -8.02 7.84 -11.15
C PHE A 406 -9.19 7.84 -10.14
N ASN A 407 -8.92 7.98 -8.84
CA ASN A 407 -9.98 8.09 -7.83
C ASN A 407 -10.85 9.32 -8.06
N ASN A 408 -10.28 10.45 -8.52
CA ASN A 408 -11.07 11.64 -8.82
C ASN A 408 -12.04 11.43 -9.99
N VAL A 409 -11.73 10.51 -10.90
CA VAL A 409 -12.61 10.10 -12.02
C VAL A 409 -13.67 9.09 -11.57
N MET A 410 -13.32 8.21 -10.61
CA MET A 410 -14.20 7.15 -10.12
C MET A 410 -15.23 7.67 -9.11
N ILE A 411 -14.81 8.51 -8.16
CA ILE A 411 -15.65 8.95 -7.03
C ILE A 411 -17.01 9.52 -7.47
N PRO A 412 -17.11 10.36 -8.51
CA PRO A 412 -18.41 10.87 -8.98
C PRO A 412 -19.35 9.78 -9.52
N LYS A 413 -18.84 8.62 -9.91
CA LYS A 413 -19.62 7.49 -10.44
C LYS A 413 -20.15 6.54 -9.37
N ILE A 414 -19.74 6.73 -8.12
CA ILE A 414 -20.12 5.87 -6.98
C ILE A 414 -21.64 5.71 -6.83
N PRO A 415 -22.48 6.76 -6.96
CA PRO A 415 -23.92 6.60 -6.82
C PRO A 415 -24.52 5.62 -7.82
N ASP A 416 -24.10 5.70 -9.09
CA ASP A 416 -24.55 4.78 -10.15
C ASP A 416 -24.06 3.37 -9.87
N ILE A 417 -22.81 3.23 -9.44
CA ILE A 417 -22.21 1.95 -9.04
C ILE A 417 -22.99 1.28 -7.89
N VAL A 418 -23.33 2.02 -6.84
CA VAL A 418 -24.12 1.50 -5.71
C VAL A 418 -25.51 1.08 -6.19
N LYS A 419 -26.14 1.90 -7.05
CA LYS A 419 -27.45 1.61 -7.60
C LYS A 419 -27.45 0.33 -8.44
N GLU A 420 -26.49 0.16 -9.35
CA GLU A 420 -26.34 -1.03 -10.18
C GLU A 420 -26.11 -2.28 -9.32
N PHE A 421 -25.18 -2.20 -8.35
CA PHE A 421 -24.90 -3.33 -7.46
C PHE A 421 -26.15 -3.74 -6.66
N LYS A 422 -26.91 -2.76 -6.12
CA LYS A 422 -28.17 -3.05 -5.42
C LYS A 422 -29.20 -3.75 -6.29
N GLN A 423 -29.30 -3.38 -7.57
CA GLN A 423 -30.20 -4.05 -8.51
C GLN A 423 -29.79 -5.51 -8.74
N GLU A 424 -28.48 -5.78 -8.84
CA GLU A 424 -27.93 -7.12 -9.03
C GLU A 424 -27.98 -8.03 -7.77
N THR A 425 -28.21 -7.43 -6.60
CA THR A 425 -28.26 -8.13 -5.31
C THR A 425 -29.56 -7.96 -4.55
N GLN A 426 -30.63 -7.49 -5.21
CA GLN A 426 -31.92 -7.21 -4.56
C GLN A 426 -32.54 -8.45 -3.90
N GLU A 427 -32.22 -9.65 -4.38
CA GLU A 427 -32.68 -10.92 -3.86
C GLU A 427 -31.87 -11.41 -2.64
N LEU A 428 -30.70 -10.80 -2.39
CA LEU A 428 -29.81 -11.18 -1.30
C LEU A 428 -30.20 -10.44 -0.03
N ASP A 429 -31.08 -11.07 0.75
CA ASP A 429 -31.63 -10.51 1.99
C ASP A 429 -30.57 -10.13 3.03
N TYR A 430 -29.37 -10.70 2.99
CA TYR A 430 -28.27 -10.42 3.92
C TYR A 430 -27.45 -9.18 3.56
N ILE A 431 -27.75 -8.49 2.45
CA ILE A 431 -27.09 -7.25 2.05
C ILE A 431 -27.97 -6.05 2.42
N VAL A 432 -27.38 -5.03 3.04
CA VAL A 432 -28.07 -3.81 3.48
C VAL A 432 -27.29 -2.58 3.01
N ASP A 433 -28.01 -1.58 2.48
CA ASP A 433 -27.39 -0.34 2.03
C ASP A 433 -27.44 0.75 3.11
N LEU A 434 -26.28 1.10 3.67
CA LEU A 434 -26.19 2.17 4.67
C LEU A 434 -26.21 3.57 4.03
N ASN A 435 -26.15 3.69 2.71
CA ASN A 435 -26.24 4.99 2.06
C ASN A 435 -27.65 5.58 2.18
N GLU A 436 -28.69 4.73 2.28
CA GLU A 436 -30.07 5.18 2.45
C GLU A 436 -30.27 6.03 3.71
N SER A 437 -29.55 5.72 4.80
CA SER A 437 -29.68 6.47 6.05
C SER A 437 -28.94 7.80 6.09
N ILE A 438 -28.10 8.08 5.09
CA ILE A 438 -27.33 9.34 5.00
C ILE A 438 -27.71 10.20 3.81
N ALA A 439 -28.43 9.65 2.82
CA ALA A 439 -28.68 10.28 1.52
C ALA A 439 -29.26 11.69 1.63
N GLU A 440 -30.28 11.88 2.49
CA GLU A 440 -30.98 13.15 2.67
C GLU A 440 -30.39 14.04 3.78
N SER A 441 -29.37 13.57 4.49
CA SER A 441 -28.80 14.32 5.62
C SER A 441 -28.02 15.54 5.16
N LYS A 442 -28.34 16.70 5.75
CA LYS A 442 -27.61 17.96 5.55
C LYS A 442 -26.49 18.18 6.57
N GLU A 443 -26.42 17.34 7.61
CA GLU A 443 -25.34 17.38 8.60
C GLU A 443 -24.00 17.00 7.96
N SER A 444 -22.89 17.50 8.48
CA SER A 444 -21.56 16.97 8.13
C SER A 444 -21.40 15.59 8.75
N LEU A 445 -21.26 14.55 7.93
CA LEU A 445 -21.18 13.14 8.37
C LEU A 445 -19.84 12.48 8.03
N PHE A 446 -19.03 13.11 7.20
CA PHE A 446 -17.73 12.60 6.74
C PHE A 446 -16.58 13.50 7.18
N THR A 447 -15.38 12.94 7.27
CA THR A 447 -14.15 13.65 7.65
C THR A 447 -12.95 13.06 6.95
N ASN A 448 -11.96 13.90 6.63
CA ASN A 448 -10.67 13.58 5.97
C ASN A 448 -10.72 12.90 4.59
N HIS A 449 -11.69 12.02 4.31
CA HIS A 449 -11.77 11.22 3.08
C HIS A 449 -13.23 10.84 2.76
N TRP A 450 -13.56 10.62 1.47
CA TRP A 450 -14.93 10.27 1.03
C TRP A 450 -15.52 8.95 1.57
N ILE A 451 -14.70 8.11 2.20
CA ILE A 451 -15.07 6.82 2.81
C ILE A 451 -15.20 6.94 4.34
N HIS A 452 -14.65 7.99 4.94
CA HIS A 452 -14.44 8.07 6.39
C HIS A 452 -15.54 8.89 7.04
N CYS A 453 -16.50 8.23 7.68
CA CYS A 453 -17.50 8.91 8.49
C CYS A 453 -16.86 9.54 9.74
N ASN A 454 -17.35 10.71 10.15
CA ASN A 454 -17.03 11.32 11.44
C ASN A 454 -17.82 10.61 12.57
N ALA A 455 -17.65 11.06 13.82
CA ALA A 455 -18.34 10.47 14.98
C ALA A 455 -19.86 10.40 14.82
N ARG A 456 -20.48 11.46 14.28
CA ARG A 456 -21.93 11.55 14.06
C ARG A 456 -22.39 10.59 12.97
N GLY A 457 -21.66 10.52 11.85
CA GLY A 457 -21.92 9.54 10.78
C GLY A 457 -21.82 8.10 11.30
N ASN A 458 -20.77 7.78 12.07
CA ASN A 458 -20.61 6.46 12.69
C ASN A 458 -21.75 6.11 13.65
N ALA A 459 -22.28 7.07 14.40
CA ALA A 459 -23.40 6.86 15.32
C ALA A 459 -24.69 6.50 14.56
N ILE A 460 -25.04 7.26 13.51
CA ILE A 460 -26.21 6.98 12.65
C ILE A 460 -26.12 5.59 12.03
N VAL A 461 -24.94 5.23 11.53
CA VAL A 461 -24.70 3.91 10.94
C VAL A 461 -24.88 2.80 11.97
N ALA A 462 -24.33 2.97 13.18
CA ALA A 462 -24.46 1.98 14.24
C ALA A 462 -25.94 1.77 14.65
N GLU A 463 -26.73 2.84 14.71
CA GLU A 463 -28.17 2.79 15.00
C GLU A 463 -28.92 1.94 13.96
N VAL A 464 -28.71 2.20 12.66
CA VAL A 464 -29.34 1.44 11.56
C VAL A 464 -28.97 -0.04 11.59
N ILE A 465 -27.72 -0.35 11.94
CA ILE A 465 -27.26 -1.73 12.11
C ILE A 465 -28.02 -2.39 13.27
N LEU A 466 -28.10 -1.74 14.43
CA LEU A 466 -28.80 -2.27 15.60
C LEU A 466 -30.29 -2.51 15.31
N GLU A 467 -30.96 -1.56 14.67
CA GLU A 467 -32.35 -1.71 14.24
C GLU A 467 -32.51 -2.89 13.29
N THR A 468 -31.58 -3.04 12.35
CA THR A 468 -31.58 -4.17 11.42
C THR A 468 -31.43 -5.50 12.14
N LEU A 469 -30.49 -5.59 13.08
CA LEU A 469 -30.27 -6.81 13.87
C LEU A 469 -31.47 -7.14 14.76
N LYS A 470 -32.08 -6.14 15.42
CA LYS A 470 -33.30 -6.29 16.22
C LYS A 470 -34.49 -6.75 15.38
N ARG A 471 -34.74 -6.09 14.25
CA ARG A 471 -35.83 -6.42 13.31
C ARG A 471 -35.73 -7.86 12.79
N ARG A 472 -34.51 -8.38 12.63
CA ARG A 472 -34.26 -9.75 12.18
C ARG A 472 -34.21 -10.76 13.34
N GLY A 473 -34.51 -10.36 14.57
CA GLY A 473 -34.49 -11.24 15.75
C GLY A 473 -33.10 -11.74 16.12
N MET A 474 -32.04 -11.07 15.68
CA MET A 474 -30.65 -11.46 15.95
C MET A 474 -30.15 -10.93 17.29
N LEU A 475 -30.73 -9.82 17.76
CA LEU A 475 -30.55 -9.32 19.11
C LEU A 475 -31.83 -9.61 19.90
N GLU A 476 -31.69 -10.14 21.11
CA GLU A 476 -32.80 -10.24 22.06
C GLU A 476 -33.21 -8.81 22.44
N GLY A 477 -34.52 -8.54 22.49
CA GLY A 477 -35.03 -7.22 22.84
C GLY A 477 -34.52 -6.82 24.22
N VAL A 478 -33.82 -5.68 24.29
CA VAL A 478 -33.34 -5.07 25.54
C VAL A 478 -34.52 -4.70 26.42
#